data_AF-A0A1Y1Q7C2-F1
#
_entry.id   AF-A0A1Y1Q7C2-F1
#
_cell.length_a   1.000
_cell.length_b   1.000
_cell.length_c   1.000
_cell.angle_alpha   90.00
_cell.angle_beta   90.00
_cell.angle_gamma   90.00
#
_symmetry.space_group_name_H-M   'P 1'
#
loop_
_entity.id
_entity.type
_entity.pdbx_description
1 polymer ?
#
loop_
_entity_poly.entity_id
_entity_poly.type
_entity_poly.pdbx_seq_one_letter_code
_entity_poly.pdbx_strand_id
1 'polypeptide(L)'
;MAVARLPLTLLRSLTVSAPTGINRPSHLAAARGCNQAAFTQNALIELHLDAVLNAISSGNAIPATAVRKIRPYDLGKAKGVPLGFTDAAALPDGSWVFTAAAEATDNSYQDGAVVGAGIGVVNWAGDIVQFYTLDADYKLEGIAANRQADGKIELLLVTDADDPDTPASLLTASLPH
;
A
#
# COMPACT_ATOMS: atom_id res chain seq x y z
N MET A 1 -0.12 17.91 -9.76
CA MET A 1 -0.35 17.98 -8.31
C MET A 1 0.86 18.62 -7.66
N ALA A 2 0.66 19.53 -6.70
CA ALA A 2 1.76 19.96 -5.84
C ALA A 2 2.18 18.75 -4.98
N VAL A 3 3.47 18.43 -4.98
CA VAL A 3 4.01 17.28 -4.25
C VAL A 3 4.46 17.78 -2.88
N ALA A 4 3.76 17.37 -1.83
CA ALA A 4 4.17 17.64 -0.46
C ALA A 4 5.12 16.54 0.03
N ARG A 5 6.15 16.92 0.79
CA ARG A 5 7.01 15.97 1.52
C ARG A 5 6.30 15.57 2.81
N LEU A 6 6.23 14.26 3.08
CA LEU A 6 5.68 13.73 4.32
C LEU A 6 6.81 13.36 5.29
N PRO A 7 6.85 13.91 6.51
CA PRO A 7 7.82 13.49 7.51
C PRO A 7 7.46 12.11 8.07
N LEU A 8 8.47 11.23 8.16
CA LEU A 8 8.37 9.93 8.83
C LEU A 8 9.13 9.98 10.16
N THR A 9 8.59 9.33 11.19
CA THR A 9 9.24 9.22 12.51
C THR A 9 9.49 7.76 12.86
N LEU A 10 10.73 7.41 13.22
CA LEU A 10 11.08 6.08 13.72
C LEU A 10 10.46 5.84 15.10
N LEU A 11 9.69 4.76 15.21
CA LEU A 11 9.07 4.34 16.46
C LEU A 11 9.98 3.34 17.17
N ARG A 12 10.47 3.69 18.36
CA ARG A 12 11.35 2.82 19.17
C ARG A 12 10.59 1.84 20.07
N SER A 13 9.32 2.11 20.33
CA SER A 13 8.46 1.25 21.15
C SER A 13 7.01 1.38 20.68
N LEU A 14 6.29 0.26 20.64
CA LEU A 14 4.86 0.18 20.31
C LEU A 14 4.14 -0.59 21.42
N THR A 15 3.05 -0.02 21.95
CA THR A 15 2.12 -0.74 22.82
C THR A 15 0.95 -1.22 21.99
N VAL A 16 0.81 -2.54 21.85
CA VAL A 16 -0.30 -3.17 21.13
C VAL A 16 -1.44 -3.46 22.11
N SER A 17 -2.59 -2.82 21.91
CA SER A 17 -3.82 -3.14 22.61
C SER A 17 -4.59 -4.24 21.88
N ALA A 18 -5.36 -5.06 22.60
CA ALA A 18 -6.16 -6.12 21.99
C ALA A 18 -7.14 -5.57 20.93
N PRO A 19 -7.34 -6.28 19.80
CA PRO A 19 -8.23 -5.83 18.74
C PRO A 19 -9.68 -5.72 19.24
N THR A 20 -10.34 -4.59 18.95
CA THR A 20 -11.70 -4.28 19.42
C THR A 20 -12.82 -4.91 18.57
N GLY A 21 -12.48 -5.72 17.55
CA GLY A 21 -13.42 -6.59 16.84
C GLY A 21 -14.40 -5.92 15.86
N ILE A 22 -14.33 -4.61 15.64
CA ILE A 22 -15.32 -3.87 14.83
C ILE A 22 -14.64 -3.25 13.60
N ASN A 23 -14.51 -4.03 12.53
CA ASN A 23 -14.44 -3.57 11.13
C ASN A 23 -14.15 -4.77 10.22
N ARG A 24 -15.20 -5.39 9.68
CA ARG A 24 -15.08 -6.38 8.61
C ARG A 24 -15.61 -5.74 7.32
N PRO A 25 -14.75 -5.22 6.43
CA PRO A 25 -15.22 -4.79 5.12
C PRO A 25 -15.81 -5.99 4.38
N SER A 26 -16.91 -5.78 3.62
CA SER A 26 -17.55 -6.82 2.79
C SER A 26 -16.74 -7.19 1.55
N HIS A 27 -15.56 -6.59 1.37
CA HIS A 27 -14.69 -6.76 0.22
C HIS A 27 -13.22 -6.84 0.68
N LEU A 28 -12.47 -7.74 0.06
CA LEU A 28 -11.01 -7.79 0.15
C LEU A 28 -10.45 -6.94 -0.99
N ALA A 29 -9.72 -5.88 -0.64
CA ALA A 29 -8.92 -5.12 -1.59
C ALA A 29 -7.49 -5.66 -1.55
N ALA A 30 -6.98 -6.08 -2.71
CA ALA A 30 -5.56 -6.39 -2.88
C ALA A 30 -4.96 -5.36 -3.85
N ALA A 31 -3.94 -4.64 -3.39
CA ALA A 31 -3.09 -3.84 -4.25
C ALA A 31 -1.77 -4.59 -4.42
N ARG A 32 -1.34 -4.79 -5.67
CA ARG A 32 0.02 -5.24 -5.97
C ARG A 32 0.55 -4.45 -7.15
N GLY A 33 1.72 -3.85 -6.99
CA GLY A 33 2.56 -3.41 -8.09
C GLY A 33 3.28 -4.60 -8.70
N CYS A 34 3.59 -4.51 -9.99
CA CYS A 34 4.55 -5.38 -10.66
C CYS A 34 5.52 -4.48 -11.42
N ASN A 35 6.82 -4.58 -11.13
CA ASN A 35 7.79 -3.57 -11.58
C ASN A 35 8.45 -3.89 -12.94
N GLN A 36 8.07 -4.96 -13.66
CA GLN A 36 8.91 -5.43 -14.78
C GLN A 36 8.23 -6.24 -15.89
N ALA A 37 7.26 -5.66 -16.60
CA ALA A 37 6.99 -6.06 -17.99
C ALA A 37 6.65 -4.84 -18.84
N ALA A 38 6.82 -4.92 -20.16
CA ALA A 38 6.51 -3.82 -21.10
C ALA A 38 5.06 -3.29 -21.02
N PHE A 39 4.19 -3.95 -20.24
CA PHE A 39 2.79 -3.63 -19.99
C PHE A 39 2.41 -3.70 -18.50
N THR A 40 3.34 -3.54 -17.56
CA THR A 40 2.99 -3.51 -16.13
C THR A 40 2.31 -2.21 -15.75
N GLN A 41 1.10 -2.32 -15.22
CA GLN A 41 0.30 -1.22 -14.73
C GLN A 41 -0.15 -1.56 -13.31
N ASN A 42 -0.05 -0.58 -12.41
CA ASN A 42 -0.63 -0.71 -11.08
C ASN A 42 -2.14 -0.92 -11.21
N ALA A 43 -2.72 -1.79 -10.39
CA ALA A 43 -4.16 -1.98 -10.40
C ALA A 43 -4.71 -2.30 -9.01
N LEU A 44 -5.93 -1.83 -8.77
CA LEU A 44 -6.79 -2.34 -7.71
C LEU A 44 -7.67 -3.43 -8.30
N ILE A 45 -7.64 -4.62 -7.68
CA ILE A 45 -8.52 -5.73 -8.04
C ILE A 45 -9.54 -5.90 -6.92
N GLU A 46 -10.80 -5.65 -7.23
CA GLU A 46 -11.91 -5.89 -6.32
C GLU A 46 -12.41 -7.32 -6.49
N LEU A 47 -12.51 -8.06 -5.39
CA LEU A 47 -12.96 -9.44 -5.38
C LEU A 47 -14.29 -9.62 -4.63
N HIS A 48 -15.10 -10.59 -5.07
CA HIS A 48 -16.22 -11.13 -4.32
C HIS A 48 -15.69 -11.87 -3.08
N LEU A 49 -15.93 -11.33 -1.88
CA LEU A 49 -15.37 -11.84 -0.63
C LEU A 49 -15.83 -13.27 -0.34
N ASP A 50 -17.10 -13.57 -0.57
CA ASP A 50 -17.68 -14.91 -0.41
C ASP A 50 -16.99 -15.93 -1.32
N ALA A 51 -16.79 -15.60 -2.60
CA ALA A 51 -16.09 -16.46 -3.54
C ALA A 51 -14.63 -16.74 -3.12
N VAL A 52 -13.93 -15.71 -2.62
CA VAL A 52 -12.55 -15.83 -2.11
C VAL A 52 -12.49 -16.70 -0.86
N LEU A 53 -13.35 -16.43 0.14
CA LEU A 53 -13.39 -17.20 1.39
C LEU A 53 -13.77 -18.66 1.15
N ASN A 54 -14.71 -18.93 0.24
CA ASN A 54 -15.08 -20.29 -0.14
C ASN A 54 -13.93 -21.02 -0.84
N ALA A 55 -13.20 -20.36 -1.74
CA ALA A 55 -12.04 -20.95 -2.40
C ALA A 55 -10.94 -21.29 -1.39
N ILE A 56 -10.57 -20.34 -0.52
CA ILE A 56 -9.53 -20.54 0.51
C ILE A 56 -9.93 -21.67 1.47
N SER A 57 -11.16 -21.65 2.00
CA SER A 57 -11.63 -22.67 2.95
C SER A 57 -11.73 -24.06 2.35
N SER A 58 -11.90 -24.15 1.02
CA SER A 58 -11.94 -25.42 0.29
C SER A 58 -10.57 -25.85 -0.26
N GLY A 59 -9.50 -25.07 -0.04
CA GLY A 59 -8.18 -25.34 -0.62
C GLY A 59 -8.11 -25.19 -2.15
N ASN A 60 -9.07 -24.47 -2.74
CA ASN A 60 -9.18 -24.27 -4.18
C ASN A 60 -8.54 -22.94 -4.60
N ALA A 61 -8.14 -22.86 -5.87
CA ALA A 61 -7.77 -21.58 -6.47
C ALA A 61 -8.96 -20.61 -6.48
N ILE A 62 -8.68 -19.31 -6.29
CA ILE A 62 -9.69 -18.26 -6.41
C ILE A 62 -10.18 -18.23 -7.87
N PRO A 63 -11.48 -18.41 -8.15
CA PRO A 63 -11.98 -18.46 -9.52
C PRO A 63 -11.93 -17.08 -10.18
N ALA A 64 -11.76 -17.02 -11.50
CA ALA A 64 -11.78 -15.76 -12.25
C ALA A 64 -13.10 -14.99 -12.08
N THR A 65 -14.21 -15.70 -11.84
CA THR A 65 -15.52 -15.11 -11.53
C THR A 65 -15.57 -14.37 -10.20
N ALA A 66 -14.57 -14.55 -9.33
CA ALA A 66 -14.44 -13.74 -8.11
C ALA A 66 -14.03 -12.30 -8.43
N VAL A 67 -13.46 -12.03 -9.61
CA VAL A 67 -13.05 -10.66 -10.00
C VAL A 67 -14.30 -9.83 -10.32
N ARG A 68 -14.55 -8.82 -9.48
CA ARG A 68 -15.64 -7.84 -9.66
C ARG A 68 -15.24 -6.73 -10.61
N LYS A 69 -14.04 -6.20 -10.40
CA LYS A 69 -13.54 -5.02 -11.10
C LYS A 69 -12.02 -4.97 -11.05
N ILE A 70 -11.43 -4.51 -12.14
CA ILE A 70 -10.01 -4.17 -12.22
C ILE A 70 -9.95 -2.69 -12.55
N ARG A 71 -9.26 -1.92 -11.71
CA ARG A 71 -9.04 -0.50 -11.95
C ARG A 71 -7.54 -0.22 -12.08
N PRO A 72 -7.07 0.17 -13.26
CA PRO A 72 -5.69 0.56 -13.44
C PRO A 72 -5.40 1.92 -12.79
N TYR A 73 -4.15 2.09 -12.35
CA TYR A 73 -3.61 3.32 -11.79
C TYR A 73 -2.29 3.67 -12.48
N ASP A 74 -2.13 4.94 -12.81
CA ASP A 74 -0.84 5.54 -13.15
C ASP A 74 -0.38 6.35 -11.93
N LEU A 75 0.68 5.88 -11.28
CA LEU A 75 1.28 6.54 -10.11
C LEU A 75 2.39 7.52 -10.52
N GLY A 76 2.70 7.60 -11.82
CA GLY A 76 3.82 8.36 -12.34
C GLY A 76 5.17 7.69 -12.07
N LYS A 77 6.20 8.54 -12.00
CA LYS A 77 7.59 8.11 -11.91
C LYS A 77 8.35 8.95 -10.87
N ALA A 78 9.27 8.33 -10.15
CA ALA A 78 10.27 9.01 -9.33
C ALA A 78 11.65 8.86 -9.98
N LYS A 79 12.34 9.99 -10.23
CA LYS A 79 13.64 10.02 -10.95
C LYS A 79 13.65 9.21 -12.27
N GLY A 80 12.52 9.20 -12.99
CA GLY A 80 12.37 8.47 -14.25
C GLY A 80 12.00 6.99 -14.13
N VAL A 81 11.98 6.43 -12.91
CA VAL A 81 11.59 5.04 -12.62
C VAL A 81 10.11 4.98 -12.23
N PRO A 82 9.30 4.05 -12.80
CA PRO A 82 7.89 3.89 -12.43
C PRO A 82 7.68 3.61 -10.95
N LEU A 83 6.65 4.23 -10.37
CA LEU A 83 6.18 3.90 -9.02
C LEU A 83 5.23 2.70 -9.08
N GLY A 84 5.47 1.69 -8.27
CA GLY A 84 4.61 0.52 -8.06
C GLY A 84 3.97 0.52 -6.67
N PHE A 85 2.74 0.04 -6.53
CA PHE A 85 2.15 -0.22 -5.21
C PHE A 85 2.94 -1.29 -4.46
N THR A 86 3.25 -1.05 -3.20
CA THR A 86 3.92 -2.02 -2.32
C THR A 86 2.96 -2.58 -1.27
N ASP A 87 2.11 -1.72 -0.67
CA ASP A 87 1.04 -2.15 0.24
C ASP A 87 -0.12 -1.15 0.28
N ALA A 88 -1.26 -1.54 0.86
CA ALA A 88 -2.45 -0.72 1.00
C ALA A 88 -3.29 -1.04 2.25
N ALA A 89 -3.92 -0.02 2.82
CA ALA A 89 -4.85 -0.15 3.94
C ALA A 89 -6.19 0.53 3.66
N ALA A 90 -7.28 -0.20 3.88
CA ALA A 90 -8.64 0.33 3.75
C ALA A 90 -9.01 1.25 4.93
N LEU A 91 -9.83 2.26 4.65
CA LEU A 91 -10.40 3.17 5.63
C LEU A 91 -11.92 2.94 5.78
N PRO A 92 -12.53 3.31 6.93
CA PRO A 92 -13.95 3.03 7.21
C PRO A 92 -14.94 3.70 6.25
N ASP A 93 -14.55 4.79 5.59
CA ASP A 93 -15.36 5.55 4.63
C ASP A 93 -15.30 4.98 3.19
N GLY A 94 -14.62 3.85 2.99
CA GLY A 94 -14.41 3.23 1.69
C GLY A 94 -13.26 3.83 0.89
N SER A 95 -12.60 4.88 1.39
CA SER A 95 -11.30 5.30 0.89
C SER A 95 -10.21 4.32 1.33
N TRP A 96 -9.01 4.46 0.78
CA TRP A 96 -7.85 3.65 1.18
C TRP A 96 -6.56 4.43 1.00
N VAL A 97 -5.56 4.06 1.77
CA VAL A 97 -4.19 4.58 1.64
C VAL A 97 -3.28 3.51 1.06
N PHE A 98 -2.20 3.93 0.44
CA PHE A 98 -1.21 3.02 -0.13
C PHE A 98 0.21 3.54 0.01
N THR A 99 1.15 2.61 0.02
CA THR A 99 2.57 2.89 -0.18
C THR A 99 2.96 2.55 -1.61
N ALA A 100 3.91 3.29 -2.15
CA ALA A 100 4.48 3.03 -3.46
C ALA A 100 6.00 3.25 -3.45
N ALA A 101 6.71 2.43 -4.23
CA ALA A 101 8.16 2.51 -4.39
C ALA A 101 8.53 2.50 -5.88
N ALA A 102 9.61 3.20 -6.21
CA ALA A 102 10.25 3.17 -7.51
C ALA A 102 11.62 2.53 -7.33
N GLU A 103 11.74 1.27 -7.76
CA GLU A 103 12.97 0.48 -7.64
C GLU A 103 13.72 0.50 -8.96
N ALA A 104 14.92 1.07 -8.96
CA ALA A 104 15.77 1.08 -10.14
C ALA A 104 16.45 -0.28 -10.27
N THR A 105 15.82 -1.20 -11.01
CA THR A 105 16.43 -2.50 -11.33
C THR A 105 16.28 -2.85 -12.81
N ASP A 106 17.39 -3.33 -13.40
CA ASP A 106 17.43 -3.97 -14.71
C ASP A 106 17.29 -5.51 -14.61
N ASN A 107 17.11 -6.08 -13.41
CA ASN A 107 17.16 -7.54 -13.18
C ASN A 107 16.32 -8.00 -11.98
N SER A 108 15.32 -8.86 -12.20
CA SER A 108 14.31 -9.32 -11.21
C SER A 108 14.82 -10.20 -10.06
N TYR A 109 16.13 -10.50 -10.01
CA TYR A 109 16.77 -11.29 -8.96
C TYR A 109 17.60 -10.44 -7.98
N GLN A 110 17.80 -9.15 -8.27
CA GLN A 110 18.47 -8.21 -7.38
C GLN A 110 17.47 -7.11 -7.02
N ASP A 111 17.21 -6.94 -5.72
CA ASP A 111 16.47 -5.78 -5.23
C ASP A 111 17.21 -4.52 -5.69
N GLY A 112 16.57 -3.77 -6.58
CA GLY A 112 17.11 -2.51 -7.08
C GLY A 112 17.10 -1.47 -5.99
N ALA A 113 18.03 -0.53 -6.05
CA ALA A 113 17.97 0.60 -5.12
C ALA A 113 16.62 1.32 -5.25
N VAL A 114 15.94 1.53 -4.13
CA VAL A 114 14.75 2.39 -4.09
C VAL A 114 15.21 3.81 -4.43
N VAL A 115 14.75 4.33 -5.56
CA VAL A 115 15.13 5.67 -6.03
C VAL A 115 14.07 6.72 -5.71
N GLY A 116 12.90 6.29 -5.28
CA GLY A 116 11.87 7.12 -4.67
C GLY A 116 10.75 6.27 -4.05
N ALA A 117 10.05 6.85 -3.08
CA ALA A 117 8.89 6.24 -2.46
C ALA A 117 7.81 7.28 -2.21
N GLY A 118 6.58 6.84 -1.94
CA GLY A 118 5.47 7.73 -1.67
C GLY A 118 4.32 7.05 -0.94
N ILE A 119 3.44 7.88 -0.41
CA ILE A 119 2.19 7.48 0.22
C ILE A 119 1.06 8.22 -0.45
N GLY A 120 0.02 7.51 -0.89
CA GLY A 120 -1.14 8.12 -1.52
C GLY A 120 -2.44 7.77 -0.82
N VAL A 121 -3.46 8.57 -1.12
CA VAL A 121 -4.83 8.36 -0.67
C VAL A 121 -5.74 8.27 -1.88
N VAL A 122 -6.53 7.22 -1.93
CA VAL A 122 -7.56 7.00 -2.95
C VAL A 122 -8.92 7.15 -2.29
N ASN A 123 -9.77 8.01 -2.85
CA ASN A 123 -11.13 8.21 -2.34
C ASN A 123 -12.03 6.99 -2.62
N TRP A 124 -13.24 6.99 -2.06
CA TRP A 124 -14.23 5.92 -2.27
C TRP A 124 -14.65 5.73 -3.74
N ALA A 125 -14.50 6.75 -4.58
CA ALA A 125 -14.79 6.69 -6.02
C ALA A 125 -13.66 6.00 -6.81
N GLY A 126 -12.48 5.86 -6.20
CA GLY A 126 -11.29 5.26 -6.78
C GLY A 126 -10.30 6.27 -7.37
N ASP A 127 -10.42 7.55 -7.08
CA ASP A 127 -9.48 8.58 -7.55
C ASP A 127 -8.35 8.80 -6.54
N ILE A 128 -7.11 8.93 -7.03
CA ILE A 128 -5.99 9.39 -6.20
C ILE A 128 -6.23 10.88 -5.89
N VAL A 129 -6.51 11.20 -4.63
CA VAL A 129 -6.81 12.56 -4.18
C VAL A 129 -5.61 13.24 -3.51
N GLN A 130 -4.68 12.45 -2.97
CA GLN A 130 -3.45 12.93 -2.34
C GLN A 130 -2.31 11.99 -2.69
N PHE A 131 -1.11 12.54 -2.87
CA PHE A 131 0.12 11.77 -3.05
C PHE A 131 1.30 12.55 -2.46
N TYR A 132 2.01 11.93 -1.53
CA TYR A 132 3.14 12.48 -0.81
C TYR A 132 4.39 11.71 -1.20
N THR A 133 5.45 12.41 -1.60
CA THR A 133 6.74 11.76 -1.84
C THR A 133 7.57 11.72 -0.57
N LEU A 134 8.32 10.64 -0.44
CA LEU A 134 9.29 10.43 0.63
C LEU A 134 10.71 10.61 0.08
N ASP A 135 11.65 10.90 0.98
CA ASP A 135 13.07 10.79 0.65
C ASP A 135 13.44 9.31 0.39
N ALA A 136 14.45 9.08 -0.45
CA ALA A 136 14.64 7.85 -1.22
C ALA A 136 15.23 6.65 -0.46
N ASP A 137 14.99 6.50 0.84
CA ASP A 137 15.71 5.51 1.66
C ASP A 137 14.78 4.46 2.31
N TYR A 138 13.48 4.54 2.05
CA TYR A 138 12.48 3.70 2.69
C TYR A 138 11.77 2.81 1.66
N LYS A 139 12.10 1.52 1.65
CA LYS A 139 11.30 0.48 1.00
C LYS A 139 10.11 0.14 1.89
N LEU A 140 9.03 0.93 1.81
CA LEU A 140 7.84 0.71 2.61
C LEU A 140 7.02 -0.45 2.03
N GLU A 141 6.91 -1.57 2.75
CA GLU A 141 6.21 -2.80 2.31
C GLU A 141 5.05 -3.18 3.24
N GLY A 142 4.75 -2.32 4.22
CA GLY A 142 3.58 -2.48 5.07
C GLY A 142 3.00 -1.16 5.53
N ILE A 143 1.68 -1.04 5.51
CA ILE A 143 0.93 0.10 6.00
C ILE A 143 -0.31 -0.33 6.79
N ALA A 144 -0.49 0.28 7.95
CA ALA A 144 -1.74 0.26 8.69
C ALA A 144 -2.20 1.70 8.91
N ALA A 145 -3.50 1.93 8.80
CA ALA A 145 -4.07 3.28 8.85
C ALA A 145 -5.27 3.33 9.80
N ASN A 146 -5.35 4.42 10.56
CA ASN A 146 -6.47 4.70 11.45
C ASN A 146 -6.95 6.14 11.27
N ARG A 147 -8.16 6.30 10.72
CA ARG A 147 -8.79 7.62 10.60
C ARG A 147 -9.30 8.08 11.96
N GLN A 148 -8.82 9.24 12.41
CA GLN A 148 -9.20 9.86 13.66
C GLN A 148 -10.51 10.64 13.52
N ALA A 149 -11.13 10.98 14.66
CA ALA A 149 -12.36 11.76 14.68
C ALA A 149 -12.20 13.20 14.14
N ASP A 150 -10.98 13.76 14.21
CA ASP A 150 -10.64 15.05 13.59
C ASP A 150 -10.33 14.94 12.08
N GLY A 151 -10.47 13.73 11.53
CA GLY A 151 -10.30 13.42 10.11
C GLY A 151 -8.88 13.13 9.66
N LYS A 152 -7.87 13.32 10.52
CA LYS A 152 -6.49 12.91 10.21
C LYS A 152 -6.39 11.41 10.04
N ILE A 153 -5.39 10.97 9.27
CA ILE A 153 -5.08 9.56 9.10
C ILE A 153 -3.73 9.29 9.76
N GLU A 154 -3.76 8.57 10.87
CA GLU A 154 -2.55 8.11 11.55
C GLU A 154 -2.08 6.81 10.92
N LEU A 155 -0.79 6.76 10.59
CA LEU A 155 -0.16 5.65 9.89
C LEU A 155 0.86 4.95 10.79
N LEU A 156 0.86 3.62 10.72
CA LEU A 156 2.01 2.79 11.05
C LEU A 156 2.53 2.20 9.75
N LEU A 157 3.85 2.22 9.59
CA LEU A 157 4.53 1.81 8.36
C LEU A 157 5.69 0.90 8.73
N VAL A 158 5.96 -0.11 7.91
CA VAL A 158 7.15 -0.96 8.08
C VAL A 158 7.99 -0.96 6.82
N THR A 159 9.31 -0.93 7.02
CA THR A 159 10.28 -1.09 5.93
C THR A 159 10.56 -2.56 5.66
N ASP A 160 10.89 -2.90 4.43
CA ASP A 160 11.66 -4.10 4.12
C ASP A 160 13.15 -3.76 4.18
N ALA A 161 13.92 -4.60 4.87
CA ALA A 161 15.36 -4.41 5.05
C ALA A 161 16.19 -5.18 4.01
N ASP A 162 15.55 -5.96 3.13
CA ASP A 162 16.10 -6.93 2.17
C ASP A 162 16.94 -8.05 2.82
N ASP A 163 17.72 -7.74 3.86
CA ASP A 163 18.48 -8.66 4.70
C ASP A 163 17.58 -9.29 5.79
N PRO A 164 17.39 -10.62 5.81
CA PRO A 164 16.57 -11.28 6.82
C PRO A 164 17.13 -11.19 8.24
N ASP A 165 18.43 -10.91 8.40
CA ASP A 165 19.07 -10.72 9.71
C ASP A 165 18.93 -9.28 10.24
N THR A 166 18.49 -8.35 9.39
CA THR A 166 18.26 -6.96 9.76
C THR A 166 16.78 -6.73 10.10
N PRO A 167 16.45 -6.30 11.33
CA PRO A 167 15.06 -6.00 11.69
C PRO A 167 14.48 -4.85 10.86
N ALA A 168 13.24 -5.03 10.39
CA ALA A 168 12.44 -3.98 9.79
C ALA A 168 12.26 -2.79 10.75
N SER A 169 12.29 -1.57 10.20
CA SER A 169 11.96 -0.36 10.96
C SER A 169 10.46 -0.15 11.02
N LEU A 170 9.94 0.13 12.21
CA LEU A 170 8.57 0.61 12.40
C LEU A 170 8.56 2.13 12.42
N LEU A 171 7.80 2.73 11.52
CA LEU A 171 7.67 4.18 11.36
C LEU A 171 6.23 4.63 11.59
N THR A 172 6.07 5.91 11.89
CA THR A 172 4.76 6.57 11.96
C THR A 172 4.74 7.87 11.17
N ALA A 173 3.56 8.21 10.65
CA ALA A 173 3.26 9.46 9.98
C ALA A 173 1.79 9.83 10.18
N SER A 174 1.48 11.11 10.02
CA SER A 174 0.11 11.63 10.07
C SER A 174 -0.20 12.36 8.76
N LEU A 175 -1.28 11.96 8.09
CA LEU A 175 -1.78 12.66 6.91
C LEU A 175 -2.85 13.67 7.35
N PRO A 176 -2.79 14.92 6.86
CA PRO A 176 -3.85 15.89 7.09
C PRO A 176 -5.16 15.46 6.42
N HIS A 177 -6.27 15.96 6.95
CA HIS A 177 -7.59 15.87 6.32
C HIS A 177 -7.57 16.52 4.93
#